data_AF-A0A7X3FSH9-F1
#
_entry.id   AF-A0A7X3FSH9-F1
#
_cell.length_a   1.000
_cell.length_b   1.000
_cell.length_c   1.000
_cell.angle_alpha   90.00
_cell.angle_beta   90.00
_cell.angle_gamma   90.00
#
_symmetry.space_group_name_H-M   'P 1'
#
loop_
_entity.id
_entity.type
_entity.pdbx_description
1 polymer ?
#
loop_
_entity_poly.entity_id
_entity_poly.type
_entity_poly.pdbx_seq_one_letter_code
_entity_poly.pdbx_strand_id
1 'polypeptide(L)' 'MSRIITVSELSHKSLAELHALYRQVQLALAHAQPGTEAHRHAVASLDAVSRMIRQRQQAPAPRF' A
#
# COMPACT_ATOMS: atom_id res chain seq x y z
N MET A 1 -12.29 -3.65 -8.49
CA MET A 1 -11.71 -4.33 -7.31
C MET A 1 -11.88 -3.43 -6.10
N SER A 2 -12.89 -3.67 -5.28
CA SER A 2 -13.20 -2.83 -4.10
C SER A 2 -12.83 -3.59 -2.83
N ARG A 3 -11.55 -3.91 -2.63
CA ARG A 3 -11.09 -4.56 -1.41
C ARG A 3 -10.08 -3.66 -0.71
N ILE A 4 -10.38 -3.35 0.54
CA ILE A 4 -9.49 -2.58 1.43
C ILE A 4 -8.28 -3.47 1.71
N ILE A 5 -7.10 -2.99 1.37
CA ILE A 5 -5.86 -3.70 1.68
C ILE A 5 -5.58 -3.48 3.17
N THR A 6 -5.59 -4.57 3.93
CA THR A 6 -5.40 -4.49 5.39
C THR A 6 -3.92 -4.53 5.76
N VAL A 7 -3.55 -3.91 6.89
CA VAL A 7 -2.16 -3.87 7.37
C VAL A 7 -1.59 -5.28 7.57
N SER A 8 -2.43 -6.25 7.97
CA SER A 8 -2.07 -7.65 8.12
C SER A 8 -1.66 -8.32 6.80
N GLU A 9 -2.24 -7.90 5.66
CA GLU A 9 -1.81 -8.38 4.34
C GLU A 9 -0.48 -7.75 3.90
N LEU A 10 -0.14 -6.59 4.45
CA LEU A 10 1.12 -5.88 4.17
C LEU A 10 2.27 -6.40 5.03
N SER A 11 1.99 -6.87 6.25
CA SER A 11 3.04 -7.29 7.21
C SER A 11 3.82 -8.53 6.75
N HIS A 12 3.20 -9.41 5.95
CA HIS A 12 3.86 -10.62 5.42
C HIS A 12 4.56 -10.39 4.07
N LYS A 13 4.41 -9.21 3.46
CA LYS A 13 4.96 -8.91 2.14
C LYS A 13 6.40 -8.40 2.22
N SER A 14 7.20 -8.85 1.27
CA SER A 14 8.55 -8.33 1.02
C SER A 14 8.49 -6.89 0.48
N LEU A 15 9.61 -6.16 0.53
CA LEU A 15 9.69 -4.79 -0.01
C LEU A 15 9.31 -4.72 -1.49
N ALA A 16 9.75 -5.69 -2.29
CA ALA A 16 9.42 -5.77 -3.71
C ALA A 16 7.91 -5.96 -3.94
N GLU A 17 7.26 -6.81 -3.14
CA GLU A 17 5.82 -6.99 -3.19
C GLU A 17 5.06 -5.74 -2.75
N LEU A 18 5.54 -5.02 -1.73
CA LEU A 18 4.93 -3.75 -1.31
C LEU A 18 5.00 -2.71 -2.43
N HIS A 19 6.12 -2.63 -3.15
CA HIS A 19 6.26 -1.75 -4.32
C HIS A 19 5.33 -2.17 -5.48
N ALA A 20 5.17 -3.47 -5.73
CA ALA A 20 4.23 -3.98 -6.73
C ALA A 20 2.78 -3.63 -6.36
N LEU A 21 2.42 -3.81 -5.09
CA LEU A 21 1.12 -3.46 -4.55
C LEU A 21 0.86 -1.96 -4.66
N TYR A 22 1.86 -1.14 -4.34
CA TYR A 22 1.78 0.32 -4.47
C TYR A 22 1.43 0.74 -5.90
N ARG A 23 2.09 0.15 -6.91
CA ARG A 23 1.73 0.43 -8.32
C ARG A 23 0.32 -0.03 -8.66
N GLN A 24 -0.09 -1.21 -8.19
CA GLN A 24 -1.45 -1.71 -8.45
C GLN A 24 -2.51 -0.78 -7.86
N VAL A 25 -2.32 -0.30 -6.63
CA VAL A 25 -3.23 0.66 -5.99
C VAL A 25 -3.20 2.01 -6.69
N GLN A 26 -2.04 2.48 -7.18
CA GLN A 26 -1.97 3.69 -8.01
C GLN A 26 -2.78 3.58 -9.29
N LEU A 27 -2.67 2.45 -10.00
CA LEU A 27 -3.46 2.20 -11.21
C LEU A 27 -4.96 2.13 -10.86
N ALA A 28 -5.31 1.42 -9.79
CA ALA A 28 -6.70 1.35 -9.32
C ALA A 28 -7.26 2.73 -8.93
N LEU A 29 -6.43 3.59 -8.32
CA LEU A 29 -6.79 4.97 -8.00
C LEU A 29 -6.99 5.81 -9.25
N ALA A 30 -6.10 5.68 -10.25
CA ALA A 30 -6.22 6.40 -11.53
C ALA A 30 -7.48 6.00 -12.31
N HIS A 31 -7.94 4.75 -12.16
CA HIS A 31 -9.19 4.28 -12.74
C HIS A 31 -10.42 4.52 -11.85
N ALA A 32 -10.24 4.88 -10.58
CA ALA A 32 -11.33 5.13 -9.65
C ALA A 32 -11.85 6.56 -9.81
N GLN A 33 -13.17 6.70 -9.91
CA GLN A 33 -13.77 8.02 -10.06
C GLN A 33 -13.66 8.81 -8.76
N PRO A 34 -13.18 10.07 -8.80
CA PRO A 34 -13.06 10.91 -7.60
C PRO A 34 -14.39 11.04 -6.86
N GLY A 35 -14.33 11.07 -5.52
CA GLY A 35 -15.52 11.18 -4.66
C GLY A 35 -16.25 9.86 -4.40
N THR A 36 -15.90 8.77 -5.09
CA THR A 36 -16.44 7.45 -4.79
C THR A 36 -15.78 6.81 -3.58
N GLU A 37 -16.48 5.88 -2.93
CA GLU A 37 -15.90 5.06 -1.85
C GLU A 37 -14.65 4.30 -2.32
N ALA A 38 -14.67 3.78 -3.54
CA ALA A 38 -13.52 3.11 -4.15
C ALA A 38 -12.28 4.03 -4.20
N HIS A 39 -12.44 5.31 -4.56
CA HIS A 39 -11.35 6.27 -4.54
C HIS A 39 -10.83 6.52 -3.11
N ARG A 40 -11.74 6.70 -2.13
CA ARG A 40 -11.34 6.88 -0.72
C ARG A 40 -10.58 5.67 -0.18
N HIS A 41 -11.04 4.46 -0.49
CA HIS A 41 -10.37 3.22 -0.10
C HIS A 41 -9.01 3.04 -0.80
N ALA A 42 -8.89 3.39 -2.08
CA ALA A 42 -7.64 3.34 -2.81
C ALA A 42 -6.61 4.33 -2.23
N VAL A 43 -7.01 5.55 -1.91
CA VAL A 43 -6.14 6.54 -1.24
C VAL A 43 -5.66 6.03 0.12
N ALA A 44 -6.58 5.52 0.96
CA ALA A 44 -6.23 4.98 2.27
C ALA A 44 -5.26 3.79 2.18
N SER A 45 -5.48 2.89 1.20
CA SER A 45 -4.61 1.75 0.96
C SER A 45 -3.22 2.18 0.47
N LEU A 46 -3.16 3.20 -0.40
CA LEU A 46 -1.90 3.74 -0.92
C LEU A 46 -1.04 4.36 0.19
N ASP A 47 -1.67 5.09 1.09
CA ASP A 47 -0.99 5.71 2.24
C ASP A 47 -0.48 4.66 3.24
N ALA A 48 -1.28 3.60 3.50
CA ALA A 48 -0.84 2.48 4.33
C ALA A 48 0.37 1.74 3.74
N VAL A 49 0.35 1.43 2.44
CA VAL A 49 1.47 0.79 1.74
C VAL A 49 2.71 1.68 1.74
N SER A 50 2.55 2.98 1.45
CA SER A 50 3.65 3.94 1.45
C SER A 50 4.33 4.05 2.82
N ARG A 51 3.54 4.11 3.90
CA ARG A 51 4.07 4.09 5.26
C ARG A 51 4.80 2.79 5.59
N MET A 52 4.25 1.63 5.20
CA MET A 52 4.90 0.35 5.43
C MET A 52 6.23 0.24 4.65
N ILE A 53 6.27 0.72 3.40
CA ILE A 53 7.51 0.78 2.61
C ILE A 53 8.55 1.63 3.33
N ARG A 54 8.19 2.85 3.76
CA ARG A 54 9.11 3.73 4.51
C ARG A 54 9.59 3.07 5.80
N GLN A 55 8.69 2.45 6.55
CA GLN A 55 9.02 1.75 7.79
C GLN A 55 10.00 0.60 7.54
N ARG A 56 9.83 -0.15 6.44
CA ARG A 56 10.75 -1.23 6.04
C ARG A 56 12.09 -0.73 5.53
N GLN A 57 12.11 0.42 4.83
CA GLN A 57 13.35 1.07 4.35
C GLN A 57 14.13 1.72 5.49
N GLN A 58 13.44 2.24 6.51
CA GLN A 58 14.04 2.89 7.68
C GLN A 58 14.26 1.94 8.86
N ALA A 59 13.77 0.69 8.78
CA ALA A 59 14.06 -0.31 9.79
C ALA A 59 15.60 -0.48 9.83
N PRO A 60 16.26 -0.10 10.94
CA PRO A 60 17.69 -0.29 11.04
C PRO A 60 17.96 -1.78 10.84
N ALA A 61 18.87 -2.10 9.90
CA ALA A 61 19.39 -3.45 9.78
C ALA A 61 19.73 -3.95 11.20
N PRO A 62 19.32 -5.16 11.60
CA PRO A 62 19.68 -5.67 12.91
C PRO A 62 21.21 -5.61 13.01
N ARG A 63 21.71 -4.74 13.88
CA ARG A 63 23.11 -4.69 14.26
C ARG A 63 23.34 -5.96 15.08
N PHE A 64 23.81 -7.00 14.41
CA PHE A 64 24.44 -8.15 15.05
C PHE A 64 25.77 -7.73 15.66
#